data_AF-A0A392N7B3-F1
#
_entry.id   AF-A0A392N7B3-F1
#
_cell.length_a   1.000
_cell.length_b   1.000
_cell.length_c   1.000
_cell.angle_alpha   90.00
_cell.angle_beta   90.00
_cell.angle_gamma   90.00
#
_symmetry.space_group_name_H-M   'P 1'
#
loop_
_entity.id
_entity.type
_entity.pdbx_description
1 polymer ?
#
loop_
_entity_poly.entity_id
_entity_poly.type
_entity_poly.pdbx_seq_one_letter_code
_entity_poly.pdbx_strand_id
1 'polypeptide(L)'
;MVGILAGTVEDSLITYAAISGEIPSHQPSSMPAKINLPILPLTKSISDIKLAKYGKWFDDCSEDVRICCSHALNKLQGRYGWK
;
A
#
# COMPACT_ATOMS: atom_id res chain seq x y z
N MET A 1 14.34 2.64 7.14
CA MET A 1 13.39 3.45 6.35
C MET A 1 12.50 4.18 7.34
N VAL A 2 12.37 5.50 7.21
CA VAL A 2 11.50 6.33 8.06
C VAL A 2 10.11 6.35 7.42
N GLY A 3 9.05 6.17 8.21
CA GLY A 3 7.67 6.21 7.72
C GLY A 3 7.21 7.64 7.41
N ILE A 4 6.38 7.79 6.38
CA ILE A 4 5.84 9.08 5.94
C ILE A 4 4.38 9.19 6.40
N LEU A 5 4.02 10.33 6.97
CA LEU A 5 2.65 10.69 7.31
C LEU A 5 2.28 11.92 6.47
N ALA A 6 1.26 11.80 5.63
CA ALA A 6 0.74 12.90 4.82
C ALA A 6 -0.79 12.85 4.74
N GLY A 7 -1.41 13.97 4.36
CA GLY A 7 -2.87 14.07 4.24
C GLY A 7 -3.44 13.31 3.05
N THR A 8 -2.62 12.96 2.06
CA THR A 8 -3.04 12.21 0.87
C THR A 8 -2.02 11.12 0.48
N VAL A 9 -2.48 10.15 -0.32
CA VAL A 9 -1.62 9.11 -0.91
C VAL A 9 -0.62 9.73 -1.90
N GLU A 10 -1.01 10.76 -2.63
CA GLU A 10 -0.15 11.46 -3.60
C GLU A 10 1.02 12.16 -2.91
N ASP A 11 0.77 12.92 -1.83
CA ASP A 11 1.81 13.57 -1.04
C ASP A 11 2.76 12.54 -0.39
N SER A 12 2.21 11.40 0.04
CA SER A 12 2.99 10.29 0.59
C SER A 12 3.93 9.71 -0.47
N LEU A 13 3.45 9.52 -1.70
CA LEU A 13 4.23 9.00 -2.82
C LEU A 13 5.35 9.96 -3.24
N ILE A 14 5.06 11.27 -3.31
CA ILE A 14 6.05 12.32 -3.65
C ILE A 14 7.16 12.35 -2.60
N THR A 15 6.78 12.35 -1.31
CA THR A 15 7.76 12.34 -0.22
C THR A 15 8.60 11.06 -0.23
N TYR A 16 7.97 9.90 -0.47
CA TYR A 16 8.67 8.62 -0.58
C TYR A 16 9.69 8.65 -1.72
N ALA A 17 9.31 9.16 -2.89
CA ALA A 17 10.23 9.30 -4.02
C ALA A 17 11.43 10.20 -3.70
N ALA A 18 11.23 11.25 -2.90
CA ALA A 18 12.30 12.16 -2.51
C ALA A 18 13.29 11.57 -1.49
N ILE A 19 12.81 10.78 -0.52
CA ILE A 19 13.63 10.32 0.62
C ILE A 19 14.14 8.88 0.50
N SER A 20 13.63 8.08 -0.44
CA SER A 20 13.99 6.66 -0.57
C SER A 20 15.32 6.40 -1.28
N GLY A 21 16.06 7.45 -1.63
CA GLY A 21 17.38 7.35 -2.25
C GLY A 21 18.38 6.61 -1.35
N GLU A 22 19.30 5.87 -1.98
CA GLU A 22 20.34 5.14 -1.26
C GLU A 22 21.39 6.08 -0.67
N ILE A 23 21.78 5.82 0.58
CA ILE A 23 22.94 6.43 1.20
C ILE A 23 24.13 5.50 0.95
N PRO A 24 25.20 5.94 0.25
CA PRO A 24 26.33 5.09 -0.14
C PRO A 24 27.01 4.33 1.02
N SER A 25 26.93 4.84 2.25
CA SER A 25 27.54 4.24 3.44
C SER A 25 26.79 3.03 4.02
N HIS A 26 25.62 2.68 3.50
CA HIS A 26 24.73 1.65 4.06
C HIS A 26 24.48 0.46 3.12
N GLN A 27 25.30 0.23 2.10
CA GLN A 27 25.13 -0.89 1.18
C GLN A 27 25.53 -2.23 1.85
N PRO A 28 24.61 -3.17 2.12
CA PRO A 28 24.95 -4.57 1.95
C PRO A 28 25.17 -4.81 0.44
N SER A 29 26.16 -5.63 0.09
CA SER A 29 26.65 -5.86 -1.28
C SER A 29 25.66 -6.49 -2.27
N SER A 30 24.35 -6.43 -2.01
CA SER A 30 23.31 -7.04 -2.84
C SER A 30 22.37 -5.98 -3.40
N MET A 31 22.66 -5.57 -4.63
CA MET A 31 21.79 -4.88 -5.59
C MET A 31 21.19 -3.52 -5.16
N PRO A 32 21.39 -2.44 -5.93
CA PRO A 32 20.66 -1.21 -5.69
C PRO A 32 19.16 -1.47 -5.88
N ALA A 33 18.36 -1.08 -4.88
CA ALA A 33 16.92 -1.25 -4.91
C ALA A 33 16.33 -0.22 -5.88
N LYS A 34 16.16 -0.62 -7.15
CA LYS A 34 15.47 0.23 -8.14
C LYS A 34 14.06 0.53 -7.62
N ILE A 35 13.82 1.80 -7.30
CA ILE A 35 12.51 2.27 -6.82
C ILE A 35 11.53 2.20 -7.99
N ASN A 36 10.46 1.41 -7.82
CA ASN A 36 9.34 1.36 -8.75
C ASN A 36 8.16 2.12 -8.13
N LEU A 37 7.75 3.22 -8.76
CA LEU A 37 6.65 4.06 -8.28
C LEU A 37 5.38 3.76 -9.10
N PRO A 38 4.21 3.58 -8.45
CA PRO A 38 2.95 3.40 -9.17
C PRO A 38 2.52 4.69 -9.88
N ILE A 39 1.84 4.54 -11.03
CA ILE A 39 1.24 5.67 -11.77
C ILE A 39 -0.21 5.83 -11.31
N LEU A 40 -0.47 6.79 -10.43
CA LEU A 40 -1.78 6.95 -9.76
C LEU A 40 -2.98 7.14 -10.71
N PRO A 41 -2.91 7.93 -11.80
CA PRO A 41 -4.03 8.09 -12.72
C PRO A 41 -4.43 6.82 -13.48
N LEU A 42 -3.55 5.81 -13.51
CA LEU A 42 -3.72 4.56 -14.24
C LEU A 42 -4.36 3.45 -13.39
N THR A 43 -5.12 3.77 -12.33
CA THR A 43 -5.78 2.77 -11.46
C THR A 43 -6.65 1.73 -12.18
N LYS A 44 -7.01 1.98 -13.45
CA LYS A 44 -7.71 1.01 -14.31
C LYS A 44 -6.84 -0.18 -14.76
N SER A 45 -5.51 -0.10 -14.63
CA SER A 45 -4.57 -1.16 -15.02
C SER A 45 -4.24 -2.14 -13.88
N ILE A 46 -4.78 -1.92 -12.68
CA ILE A 46 -4.55 -2.80 -11.53
C ILE A 46 -5.65 -3.88 -11.52
N SER A 47 -5.52 -4.84 -12.43
CA SER A 47 -6.34 -6.05 -12.45
C SER A 47 -5.68 -7.17 -11.64
N ASP A 48 -6.46 -8.18 -11.26
CA ASP A 48 -5.95 -9.47 -10.73
C ASP A 48 -5.21 -9.41 -9.38
N ILE A 49 -5.49 -8.41 -8.54
CA ILE A 49 -5.05 -8.42 -7.14
C ILE A 49 -5.82 -9.49 -6.36
N LYS A 50 -5.06 -10.30 -5.62
CA LYS A 50 -5.57 -11.21 -4.58
C LYS A 50 -5.31 -10.62 -3.20
N LEU A 51 -6.36 -10.42 -2.41
CA LEU A 51 -6.31 -9.88 -1.06
C LEU A 51 -6.42 -11.02 -0.04
N ALA A 52 -5.30 -11.34 0.62
CA ALA A 52 -5.31 -12.31 1.70
C ALA A 52 -5.85 -11.69 2.99
N LYS A 53 -6.87 -12.31 3.59
CA LYS A 53 -7.43 -11.91 4.89
C LYS A 53 -7.27 -13.03 5.91
N TYR A 54 -6.52 -12.77 6.98
CA TYR A 54 -6.49 -13.70 8.12
C TYR A 54 -7.62 -13.36 9.09
N GLY A 55 -8.72 -14.13 9.05
CA GLY A 55 -9.96 -13.83 9.78
C GLY A 55 -9.76 -13.57 11.27
N LYS A 56 -9.03 -14.45 11.99
CA LYS A 56 -8.80 -14.28 13.43
C LYS A 56 -8.13 -12.96 13.79
N TRP A 57 -7.12 -12.54 13.02
CA TRP A 57 -6.41 -11.29 13.28
C TRP A 57 -7.18 -10.07 12.77
N PHE A 58 -7.89 -10.21 11.66
CA PHE A 58 -8.72 -9.14 11.09
C PHE A 58 -9.91 -8.80 12.01
N ASP A 59 -10.50 -9.80 12.64
CA ASP A 59 -11.69 -9.64 13.48
C ASP A 59 -11.36 -9.26 14.94
N ASP A 60 -10.07 -9.30 15.34
CA ASP A 60 -9.57 -8.94 16.68
C ASP A 60 -9.41 -7.41 16.85
N CYS A 61 -10.52 -6.70 16.65
CA CYS A 61 -10.62 -5.25 16.82
C CYS A 61 -12.04 -4.84 17.22
N SER A 62 -12.27 -3.55 17.45
CA SER A 62 -13.60 -3.03 17.73
C SER A 62 -14.55 -3.18 16.53
N GLU A 63 -15.85 -3.29 16.83
CA GLU A 63 -16.89 -3.55 15.82
C GLU A 63 -16.88 -2.54 14.68
N ASP A 64 -16.76 -1.25 15.01
CA ASP A 64 -16.75 -0.15 14.06
C ASP A 64 -15.57 -0.22 13.10
N VAL A 65 -14.38 -0.57 13.58
CA VAL A 65 -13.17 -0.78 12.76
C VAL A 65 -13.38 -1.98 11.84
N ARG A 66 -13.86 -3.11 12.37
CA ARG A 66 -14.09 -4.31 11.58
C ARG A 66 -15.12 -4.09 10.47
N ILE A 67 -16.22 -3.41 10.76
CA ILE A 67 -17.25 -3.05 9.78
C ILE A 67 -16.67 -2.12 8.72
N CYS A 68 -15.94 -1.09 9.13
CA CYS A 68 -15.33 -0.13 8.20
C CYS A 68 -14.37 -0.83 7.23
N CYS A 69 -13.44 -1.65 7.74
CA CYS A 69 -12.49 -2.41 6.93
C CYS A 69 -13.19 -3.43 6.02
N SER A 70 -14.23 -4.13 6.52
CA SER A 70 -15.01 -5.07 5.70
C SER A 70 -15.72 -4.36 4.54
N HIS A 71 -16.29 -3.19 4.80
CA HIS A 71 -16.92 -2.37 3.76
C HIS A 71 -15.91 -1.88 2.72
N ALA A 72 -14.69 -1.53 3.14
CA ALA A 72 -13.61 -1.18 2.22
C ALA A 72 -13.25 -2.37 1.31
N LEU A 73 -13.10 -3.58 1.85
CA LEU A 73 -12.86 -4.80 1.06
C LEU A 73 -13.98 -5.06 0.05
N ASN A 74 -15.24 -4.95 0.48
CA ASN A 74 -16.40 -5.12 -0.40
C ASN A 74 -16.43 -4.09 -1.53
N LYS A 75 -16.03 -2.83 -1.27
CA LYS A 75 -15.91 -1.79 -2.30
C LYS A 75 -14.82 -2.14 -3.32
N LEU A 76 -13.67 -2.67 -2.87
CA LEU A 76 -12.59 -3.08 -3.76
C LEU A 76 -13.01 -4.26 -4.64
N GLN A 77 -13.67 -5.27 -4.05
CA GLN A 77 -14.24 -6.40 -4.79
C GLN A 77 -15.30 -5.96 -5.79
N GLY A 78 -16.25 -5.12 -5.37
CA GLY A 78 -17.34 -4.66 -6.23
C GLY A 78 -16.88 -3.76 -7.39
N ARG A 79 -15.86 -2.92 -7.16
CA ARG A 79 -15.36 -1.98 -8.19
C ARG A 79 -14.32 -2.57 -9.13
N TYR A 80 -13.46 -3.45 -8.63
CA TYR A 80 -12.30 -3.95 -9.37
C TYR A 80 -12.29 -5.47 -9.56
N GLY A 81 -13.23 -6.22 -8.97
CA GLY A 81 -13.26 -7.68 -9.05
C GLY A 81 -12.13 -8.38 -8.30
N TRP A 82 -11.42 -7.66 -7.41
CA TRP A 82 -10.33 -8.22 -6.60
C TRP A 82 -10.87 -9.32 -5.67
N LYS A 83 -10.07 -10.38 -5.47
CA LYS A 83 -10.51 -11.61 -4.78
C LYS A 83 -9.74 -11.87 -3.50
#